data_AF-A0A081REV3-F1
#
_entry.id   AF-A0A081REV3-F1
#
_cell.length_a   1.000
_cell.length_b   1.000
_cell.length_c   1.000
_cell.angle_alpha   90.00
_cell.angle_beta   90.00
_cell.angle_gamma   90.00
#
_symmetry.space_group_name_H-M   'P 1'
#
loop_
_entity.id
_entity.type
_entity.pdbx_description
1 polymer ?
#
loop_
_entity_poly.entity_id
_entity_poly.type
_entity_poly.pdbx_seq_one_letter_code
_entity_poly.pdbx_strand_id
1 'polypeptide(L)'
;MADNKNQHFVPRVHLRPFTVGGEGLAINLFNLDRMKAIPNAPVRNQCSGDYFYGQNRLLENAINFIENPYGPVIRHLSDNGAIGSAVEIVLKRFIYLQYLRTEAASFKASEMVLALHDVPGSDLPVPTVKEAAKEAVQVAMLSYKDTMRIVDDLTLCIVRNRTDSPFVTSDDPAVLTNRLHIQRPRKGRPSFGAKTAGAIFILPLTPKLCAVLFDGAVYSSSHHAHWIDADRSDDILALNAHQIMGCWANLYFRDWEDRELIAAQTETTKPLRPETRQTATQAVLEKTSDWGEYYAVRKLTDIRNGEKVLVHVVSNHPVPAAWPSFLRFRPNGRAYSNNTGSGLTRLWCLEQGFVRGEGYRKVSI
;
A
#
# COMPACT_ATOMS: atom_id res chain seq x y z
N MET A 1 11.20 18.42 -24.23
CA MET A 1 10.74 19.12 -23.01
C MET A 1 9.82 18.18 -22.26
N ALA A 2 9.81 18.21 -20.92
CA ALA A 2 8.81 17.45 -20.16
C ALA A 2 7.46 18.17 -20.35
N ASP A 3 6.44 17.44 -20.85
CA ASP A 3 5.20 18.06 -21.32
C ASP A 3 4.28 18.46 -20.15
N ASN A 4 4.49 17.93 -18.94
CA ASN A 4 3.72 18.29 -17.74
C ASN A 4 4.60 18.79 -16.59
N LYS A 5 4.46 20.08 -16.26
CA LYS A 5 5.12 20.70 -15.09
C LYS A 5 4.57 20.15 -13.76
N ASN A 6 3.27 19.93 -13.65
CA ASN A 6 2.62 19.45 -12.42
C ASN A 6 2.41 17.93 -12.50
N GLN A 7 3.16 17.18 -11.68
CA GLN A 7 3.13 15.72 -11.66
C GLN A 7 2.49 15.23 -10.37
N HIS A 8 1.59 14.25 -10.49
CA HIS A 8 0.84 13.69 -9.35
C HIS A 8 1.42 12.33 -8.94
N PHE A 9 1.55 12.08 -7.64
CA PHE A 9 1.93 10.76 -7.14
C PHE A 9 0.71 9.84 -6.95
N VAL A 10 -0.43 10.38 -6.54
CA VAL A 10 -1.77 9.75 -6.70
C VAL A 10 -2.45 10.43 -7.88
N PRO A 11 -2.74 9.69 -8.96
CA PRO A 11 -3.13 10.32 -10.20
C PRO A 11 -4.53 10.92 -10.14
N ARG A 12 -4.73 12.06 -10.80
CA ARG A 12 -6.03 12.77 -10.82
C ARG A 12 -7.19 11.90 -11.31
N VAL A 13 -6.91 10.94 -12.20
CA VAL A 13 -7.92 9.99 -12.68
C VAL A 13 -8.50 9.13 -11.54
N HIS A 14 -7.70 8.84 -10.51
CA HIS A 14 -8.14 8.14 -9.30
C HIS A 14 -8.87 9.05 -8.33
N LEU A 15 -8.42 10.30 -8.16
CA LEU A 15 -9.10 11.25 -7.27
C LEU A 15 -10.45 11.70 -7.81
N ARG A 16 -10.62 11.74 -9.14
CA ARG A 16 -11.81 12.30 -9.82
C ARG A 16 -13.15 11.80 -9.24
N PRO A 17 -13.40 10.49 -9.04
CA PRO A 17 -14.66 10.04 -8.46
C PRO A 17 -14.93 10.57 -7.04
N PHE A 18 -13.90 10.98 -6.30
CA PHE A 18 -14.04 11.52 -4.94
C PHE A 18 -14.10 13.05 -4.91
N THR A 19 -13.97 13.72 -6.06
CA THR A 19 -14.12 15.18 -6.15
C THR A 19 -15.58 15.59 -6.00
N VAL A 20 -15.82 16.85 -5.64
CA VAL A 20 -17.17 17.44 -5.56
C VAL A 20 -17.87 17.23 -6.90
N GLY A 21 -19.04 16.57 -6.86
CA GLY A 21 -19.80 16.18 -8.06
C GLY A 21 -19.11 15.19 -9.01
N GLY A 22 -17.90 14.70 -8.71
CA GLY A 22 -17.12 13.85 -9.62
C GLY A 22 -16.46 14.59 -10.79
N GLU A 23 -16.37 15.92 -10.72
CA GLU A 23 -15.98 16.78 -11.84
C GLU A 23 -14.47 16.92 -12.07
N GLY A 24 -13.65 16.69 -11.04
CA GLY A 24 -12.19 16.75 -11.15
C GLY A 24 -11.57 18.12 -10.82
N LEU A 25 -12.36 19.08 -10.30
CA LEU A 25 -11.95 20.46 -10.02
C LEU A 25 -11.57 20.69 -8.56
N ALA A 26 -12.50 20.39 -7.64
CA ALA A 26 -12.37 20.59 -6.21
C ALA A 26 -12.68 19.31 -5.44
N ILE A 27 -12.05 19.10 -4.29
CA ILE A 27 -12.23 17.89 -3.47
C ILE A 27 -12.32 18.27 -2.00
N ASN A 28 -13.19 17.59 -1.26
CA ASN A 28 -13.22 17.72 0.19
C ASN A 28 -12.16 16.80 0.78
N LEU A 29 -11.44 17.29 1.78
CA LEU A 29 -10.42 16.50 2.46
C LEU A 29 -10.55 16.61 3.97
N PHE A 30 -10.17 15.55 4.67
CA PHE A 30 -10.01 15.54 6.11
C PHE A 30 -8.53 15.38 6.43
N ASN A 31 -7.93 16.39 7.06
CA ASN A 31 -6.53 16.34 7.46
C ASN A 31 -6.41 15.70 8.84
N LEU A 32 -5.67 14.59 8.92
CA LEU A 32 -5.52 13.80 10.15
C LEU A 32 -4.74 14.54 11.23
N ASP A 33 -3.70 15.28 10.87
CA ASP A 33 -2.86 15.97 11.86
C ASP A 33 -3.61 17.08 12.55
N ARG A 34 -4.34 17.87 11.77
CA ARG A 34 -5.18 18.99 12.26
C ARG A 34 -6.55 18.55 12.75
N MET A 35 -6.91 17.28 12.57
CA MET A 35 -8.25 16.72 12.83
C MET A 35 -9.36 17.63 12.26
N LYS A 36 -9.22 18.04 10.99
CA LYS A 36 -10.07 19.08 10.40
C LYS A 36 -10.50 18.74 8.98
N ALA A 37 -11.80 18.88 8.74
CA ALA A 37 -12.39 18.86 7.40
C ALA A 37 -12.13 20.21 6.67
N ILE A 38 -11.74 20.13 5.40
CA ILE A 38 -11.47 21.26 4.52
C ILE A 38 -12.27 21.06 3.23
N PRO A 39 -13.22 21.95 2.91
CA PRO A 39 -14.04 21.83 1.71
C PRO A 39 -13.32 22.38 0.49
N ASN A 40 -13.71 21.90 -0.69
CA ASN A 40 -13.39 22.52 -1.99
C ASN A 40 -11.89 22.78 -2.24
N ALA A 41 -11.01 21.93 -1.75
CA ALA A 41 -9.58 22.05 -2.00
C ALA A 41 -9.28 21.83 -3.50
N PRO A 42 -8.43 22.66 -4.15
CA PRO A 42 -8.12 22.48 -5.57
C PRO A 42 -7.42 21.14 -5.83
N VAL A 43 -8.03 20.28 -6.65
CA VAL A 43 -7.53 18.93 -6.96
C VAL A 43 -6.15 18.98 -7.61
N ARG A 44 -5.89 20.02 -8.41
CA ARG A 44 -4.58 20.23 -9.07
C ARG A 44 -3.41 20.36 -8.09
N ASN A 45 -3.67 20.70 -6.84
CA ASN A 45 -2.66 20.87 -5.79
C ASN A 45 -2.65 19.67 -4.82
N GLN A 46 -3.48 18.66 -5.07
CA GLN A 46 -3.56 17.46 -4.22
C GLN A 46 -2.68 16.37 -4.79
N CYS A 47 -1.91 15.74 -3.91
CA CYS A 47 -1.02 14.65 -4.23
C CYS A 47 -0.06 14.96 -5.40
N SER A 48 0.49 16.18 -5.48
CA SER A 48 1.26 16.65 -6.63
C SER A 48 2.41 17.59 -6.29
N GLY A 49 3.30 17.82 -7.27
CA GLY A 49 4.34 18.84 -7.20
C GLY A 49 4.99 19.12 -8.55
N ASP A 50 5.68 20.26 -8.62
CA ASP A 50 6.40 20.68 -9.82
C ASP A 50 7.59 19.76 -10.13
N TYR A 51 7.51 19.05 -11.26
CA TYR A 51 8.45 18.01 -11.69
C TYR A 51 8.71 16.98 -10.59
N PHE A 52 7.64 16.52 -9.93
CA PHE A 52 7.67 15.64 -8.77
C PHE A 52 8.64 14.45 -8.90
N TYR A 53 8.69 13.82 -10.07
CA TYR A 53 9.62 12.72 -10.37
C TYR A 53 10.59 13.03 -11.53
N GLY A 54 10.79 14.31 -11.82
CA GLY A 54 11.73 14.82 -12.80
C GLY A 54 11.17 14.92 -14.22
N GLN A 55 12.07 15.17 -15.18
CA GLN A 55 11.73 15.52 -16.56
C GLN A 55 11.92 14.36 -17.55
N ASN A 56 12.07 13.13 -17.05
CA ASN A 56 12.31 11.97 -17.90
C ASN A 56 11.02 11.53 -18.60
N ARG A 57 10.94 11.83 -19.90
CA ARG A 57 9.79 11.49 -20.77
C ARG A 57 9.50 9.98 -20.85
N LEU A 58 10.53 9.13 -20.75
CA LEU A 58 10.33 7.67 -20.76
C LEU A 58 9.61 7.20 -19.49
N LEU A 59 9.95 7.78 -18.34
CA LEU A 59 9.30 7.48 -17.06
C LEU A 59 7.83 7.94 -17.08
N GLU A 60 7.58 9.16 -17.56
CA GLU A 60 6.22 9.69 -17.71
C GLU A 60 5.37 8.81 -18.65
N ASN A 61 5.92 8.40 -19.79
CA ASN A 61 5.22 7.51 -20.73
C ASN A 61 4.93 6.13 -20.11
N ALA A 62 5.86 5.57 -19.34
CA ALA A 62 5.67 4.29 -18.66
C ALA A 62 4.58 4.36 -17.58
N ILE A 63 4.51 5.47 -16.84
CA ILE A 63 3.44 5.74 -15.88
C ILE A 63 2.10 5.87 -16.61
N ASN A 64 2.03 6.69 -17.65
CA ASN A 64 0.81 6.93 -18.42
C ASN A 64 0.28 5.64 -19.07
N PHE A 65 1.15 4.74 -19.50
CA PHE A 65 0.76 3.42 -20.03
C PHE A 65 -0.08 2.61 -19.03
N ILE A 66 0.21 2.73 -17.72
CA ILE A 66 -0.49 2.02 -16.66
C ILE A 66 -1.74 2.79 -16.20
N GLU A 67 -1.65 4.12 -16.13
CA GLU A 67 -2.72 4.97 -15.59
C GLU A 67 -3.83 5.28 -16.60
N ASN A 68 -3.51 5.37 -17.90
CA ASN A 68 -4.50 5.72 -18.93
C ASN A 68 -5.68 4.72 -19.02
N PRO A 69 -5.46 3.39 -18.97
CA PRO A 69 -6.56 2.42 -19.01
C PRO A 69 -7.45 2.45 -17.77
N TYR A 70 -6.98 2.96 -16.64
CA TYR A 70 -7.71 2.94 -15.37
C TYR A 70 -9.01 3.76 -15.42
N GLY A 71 -8.96 4.99 -15.95
CA GLY A 71 -10.15 5.87 -16.01
C GLY A 71 -11.34 5.27 -16.78
N PRO A 72 -11.15 4.72 -18.00
CA PRO A 72 -12.17 3.95 -18.70
C PRO A 72 -12.71 2.77 -17.89
N VAL A 73 -11.84 2.01 -17.20
CA VAL A 73 -12.26 0.90 -16.35
C VAL A 73 -13.16 1.37 -15.19
N ILE A 74 -12.84 2.49 -14.53
CA ILE A 74 -13.68 3.01 -13.44
C ILE A 74 -15.06 3.44 -13.93
N ARG A 75 -15.14 4.05 -15.12
CA ARG A 75 -16.44 4.38 -15.74
C ARG A 75 -17.24 3.12 -16.04
N HIS A 76 -16.63 2.14 -16.72
CA HIS A 76 -17.24 0.84 -17.01
C HIS A 76 -17.78 0.15 -15.76
N LEU A 77 -17.03 0.13 -14.66
CA LEU A 77 -17.48 -0.47 -13.40
C LEU A 77 -18.57 0.33 -12.70
N SER A 78 -18.53 1.67 -12.80
CA SER A 78 -19.60 2.53 -12.26
C SER A 78 -20.94 2.27 -12.96
N ASP A 79 -20.90 1.86 -14.22
CA ASP A 79 -22.05 1.46 -15.02
C ASP A 79 -22.42 -0.04 -14.83
N ASN A 80 -21.87 -0.70 -13.81
CA ASN A 80 -22.04 -2.14 -13.53
C ASN A 80 -21.57 -3.07 -14.67
N GLY A 81 -20.57 -2.64 -15.43
CA GLY A 81 -19.96 -3.44 -16.49
C GLY A 81 -19.33 -4.75 -15.99
N ALA A 82 -19.32 -5.76 -16.85
CA ALA A 82 -18.74 -7.06 -16.54
C ALA A 82 -17.21 -6.99 -16.32
N ILE A 83 -16.70 -7.80 -15.40
CA ILE A 83 -15.28 -7.87 -15.09
C ILE A 83 -14.67 -9.04 -15.87
N GLY A 84 -14.10 -8.72 -17.03
CA GLY A 84 -13.29 -9.65 -17.83
C GLY A 84 -11.80 -9.52 -17.52
N SER A 85 -10.98 -10.35 -18.17
CA SER A 85 -9.53 -10.41 -17.96
C SER A 85 -8.82 -9.06 -18.14
N ALA A 86 -9.22 -8.26 -19.12
CA ALA A 86 -8.63 -6.93 -19.35
C ALA A 86 -8.88 -5.97 -18.19
N VAL A 87 -10.11 -5.94 -17.66
CA VAL A 87 -10.49 -5.12 -16.49
C VAL A 87 -9.71 -5.57 -15.27
N GLU A 88 -9.62 -6.89 -15.04
CA GLU A 88 -8.90 -7.47 -13.93
C GLU A 88 -7.40 -7.12 -13.97
N ILE A 89 -6.76 -7.26 -15.14
CA ILE A 89 -5.34 -6.90 -15.32
C ILE A 89 -5.14 -5.42 -15.03
N VAL A 90 -5.95 -4.53 -15.60
CA VAL A 90 -5.81 -3.08 -15.38
C VAL A 90 -5.90 -2.74 -13.89
N LEU A 91 -6.89 -3.29 -13.17
CA LEU A 91 -7.04 -3.04 -11.74
C LEU A 91 -5.87 -3.60 -10.92
N LYS A 92 -5.46 -4.85 -11.15
CA LYS A 92 -4.33 -5.47 -10.43
C LYS A 92 -3.05 -4.67 -10.61
N ARG A 93 -2.76 -4.27 -11.84
CA ARG A 93 -1.60 -3.46 -12.22
C ARG A 93 -1.64 -2.08 -11.56
N PHE A 94 -2.77 -1.40 -11.64
CA PHE A 94 -2.94 -0.08 -11.05
C PHE A 94 -2.82 -0.11 -9.52
N ILE A 95 -3.51 -1.04 -8.85
CA ILE A 95 -3.44 -1.23 -7.38
C ILE A 95 -2.00 -1.47 -6.94
N TYR A 96 -1.30 -2.36 -7.64
CA TYR A 96 0.08 -2.71 -7.28
C TYR A 96 1.06 -1.54 -7.51
N LEU A 97 0.89 -0.77 -8.58
CA LEU A 97 1.69 0.43 -8.82
C LEU A 97 1.49 1.48 -7.72
N GLN A 98 0.24 1.75 -7.34
CA GLN A 98 -0.05 2.72 -6.28
C GLN A 98 0.56 2.28 -4.94
N TYR A 99 0.49 0.98 -4.61
CA TYR A 99 1.15 0.43 -3.43
C TYR A 99 2.68 0.63 -3.45
N LEU A 100 3.33 0.33 -4.59
CA LEU A 100 4.79 0.46 -4.70
C LEU A 100 5.27 1.92 -4.55
N ARG A 101 4.48 2.90 -5.00
CA ARG A 101 4.83 4.32 -4.83
C ARG A 101 4.91 4.71 -3.35
N THR A 102 3.97 4.22 -2.54
CA THR A 102 3.97 4.43 -1.09
C THR A 102 5.11 3.70 -0.41
N GLU A 103 5.35 2.44 -0.79
CA GLU A 103 6.39 1.61 -0.18
C GLU A 103 7.78 2.22 -0.44
N ALA A 104 8.06 2.62 -1.67
CA ALA A 104 9.30 3.31 -2.02
C ALA A 104 9.44 4.66 -1.31
N ALA A 105 8.37 5.44 -1.18
CA ALA A 105 8.39 6.71 -0.46
C ALA A 105 8.70 6.51 1.03
N SER A 106 8.09 5.49 1.65
CA SER A 106 8.33 5.14 3.05
C SER A 106 9.77 4.69 3.27
N PHE A 107 10.30 3.85 2.37
CA PHE A 107 11.69 3.39 2.43
C PHE A 107 12.69 4.54 2.30
N LYS A 108 12.49 5.45 1.34
CA LYS A 108 13.32 6.65 1.16
C LYS A 108 13.27 7.60 2.35
N ALA A 109 12.11 7.72 3.00
CA ALA A 109 11.99 8.47 4.25
C ALA A 109 12.83 7.86 5.38
N SER A 110 12.85 6.54 5.50
CA SER A 110 13.71 5.85 6.49
C SER A 110 15.20 5.99 6.18
N GLU A 111 15.61 5.90 4.92
CA GLU A 111 17.00 6.17 4.51
C GLU A 111 17.42 7.61 4.91
N MET A 112 16.54 8.59 4.68
CA MET A 112 16.80 9.98 5.05
C MET A 112 16.95 10.16 6.57
N VAL A 113 16.09 9.54 7.37
CA VAL A 113 16.21 9.55 8.84
C VAL A 113 17.53 8.93 9.28
N LEU A 114 17.92 7.80 8.69
CA LEU A 114 19.21 7.16 9.00
C LEU A 114 20.41 8.03 8.62
N ALA A 115 20.38 8.70 7.47
CA ALA A 115 21.44 9.62 7.05
C ALA A 115 21.56 10.84 7.99
N LEU A 116 20.44 11.37 8.50
CA LEU A 116 20.43 12.48 9.48
C LEU A 116 21.01 12.10 10.84
N HIS A 117 20.96 10.81 11.21
CA HIS A 117 21.52 10.33 12.47
C HIS A 117 23.05 10.14 12.44
N ASP A 118 23.73 10.48 11.34
CA ASP A 118 25.19 10.44 11.16
C ASP A 118 25.80 9.11 11.65
N VAL A 119 25.27 8.00 11.13
CA VAL A 119 25.75 6.65 11.49
C VAL A 119 27.24 6.57 11.14
N PRO A 120 28.14 6.34 12.11
CA PRO A 120 29.58 6.36 11.84
C PRO A 120 29.95 5.33 10.75
N GLY A 121 30.50 5.82 9.63
CA GLY A 121 30.84 5.00 8.45
C GLY A 121 29.78 4.98 7.33
N SER A 122 28.66 5.70 7.45
CA SER A 122 27.75 5.93 6.33
C SER A 122 28.06 7.24 5.62
N ASP A 123 28.80 7.20 4.51
CA ASP A 123 28.99 8.33 3.59
C ASP A 123 27.70 8.59 2.75
N LEU A 124 26.52 8.55 3.38
CA LEU A 124 25.26 8.78 2.69
C LEU A 124 24.99 10.29 2.64
N PRO A 125 25.02 10.93 1.45
CA PRO A 125 24.59 12.32 1.35
C PRO A 125 23.13 12.42 1.79
N VAL A 126 22.79 13.37 2.66
CA VAL A 126 21.41 13.60 3.08
C VAL A 126 20.66 14.23 1.90
N PRO A 127 19.72 13.51 1.23
CA PRO A 127 18.99 14.06 0.11
C PRO A 127 17.98 15.10 0.62
N THR A 128 17.63 16.07 -0.23
CA THR A 128 16.47 16.91 0.02
C THR A 128 15.18 16.08 -0.07
N VAL A 129 14.10 16.53 0.58
CA VAL A 129 12.78 15.87 0.51
C VAL A 129 12.31 15.68 -0.94
N LYS A 130 12.61 16.66 -1.81
CA LYS A 130 12.25 16.60 -3.22
C LYS A 130 13.04 15.52 -3.99
N GLU A 131 14.32 15.37 -3.69
CA GLU A 131 15.15 14.32 -4.30
C GLU A 131 14.71 12.93 -3.83
N ALA A 132 14.47 12.75 -2.53
CA ALA A 132 13.97 11.50 -1.97
C ALA A 132 12.63 11.08 -2.60
N ALA A 133 11.70 12.04 -2.77
CA ALA A 133 10.41 11.78 -3.44
C ALA A 133 10.59 11.38 -4.92
N LYS A 134 11.50 12.03 -5.65
CA LYS A 134 11.82 11.69 -7.04
C LYS A 134 12.41 10.29 -7.16
N GLU A 135 13.38 9.96 -6.31
CA GLU A 135 14.00 8.63 -6.28
C GLU A 135 12.99 7.55 -5.92
N ALA A 136 12.10 7.80 -4.96
CA ALA A 136 11.03 6.88 -4.58
C ALA A 136 10.18 6.47 -5.79
N VAL A 137 9.80 7.42 -6.65
CA VAL A 137 9.02 7.09 -7.87
C VAL A 137 9.83 6.24 -8.84
N GLN A 138 11.13 6.52 -9.00
CA GLN A 138 12.00 5.73 -9.87
C GLN A 138 12.18 4.31 -9.35
N VAL A 139 12.43 4.14 -8.05
CA VAL A 139 12.50 2.85 -7.37
C VAL A 139 11.19 2.08 -7.54
N ALA A 140 10.05 2.74 -7.30
CA ALA A 140 8.73 2.12 -7.48
C ALA A 140 8.53 1.61 -8.92
N MET A 141 8.93 2.38 -9.94
CA MET A 141 8.78 1.99 -11.34
C MET A 141 9.74 0.87 -11.76
N LEU A 142 10.97 0.86 -11.24
CA LEU A 142 11.93 -0.23 -11.46
C LEU A 142 11.42 -1.52 -10.80
N SER A 143 11.01 -1.45 -9.53
CA SER A 143 10.38 -2.57 -8.84
C SER A 143 9.16 -3.07 -9.60
N TYR A 144 8.29 -2.17 -10.05
CA TYR A 144 7.08 -2.50 -10.78
C TYR A 144 7.39 -3.26 -12.08
N LYS A 145 8.38 -2.83 -12.86
CA LYS A 145 8.80 -3.52 -14.10
C LYS A 145 9.07 -5.01 -13.86
N ASP A 146 9.76 -5.33 -12.77
CA ASP A 146 10.20 -6.69 -12.48
C ASP A 146 9.11 -7.52 -11.75
N THR A 147 8.19 -6.86 -11.05
CA THR A 147 7.28 -7.52 -10.10
C THR A 147 5.80 -7.30 -10.38
N MET A 148 5.40 -6.59 -11.44
CA MET A 148 3.98 -6.24 -11.71
C MET A 148 3.03 -7.44 -11.74
N ARG A 149 3.53 -8.64 -12.03
CA ARG A 149 2.77 -9.90 -12.08
C ARG A 149 2.68 -10.63 -10.73
N ILE A 150 3.26 -10.09 -9.66
CA ILE A 150 3.24 -10.71 -8.33
C ILE A 150 1.81 -10.85 -7.79
N VAL A 151 0.88 -10.01 -8.25
CA VAL A 151 -0.52 -10.00 -7.81
C VAL A 151 -1.47 -10.78 -8.74
N ASP A 152 -0.97 -11.46 -9.78
CA ASP A 152 -1.79 -12.09 -10.83
C ASP A 152 -2.73 -13.19 -10.32
N ASP A 153 -2.30 -13.96 -9.31
CA ASP A 153 -3.09 -15.01 -8.66
C ASP A 153 -4.06 -14.50 -7.58
N LEU A 154 -3.93 -13.24 -7.14
CA LEU A 154 -4.86 -12.70 -6.16
C LEU A 154 -6.26 -12.60 -6.78
N THR A 155 -7.26 -13.00 -6.01
CA THR A 155 -8.67 -12.92 -6.42
C THR A 155 -9.14 -11.48 -6.34
N LEU A 156 -9.66 -10.94 -7.44
CA LEU A 156 -10.29 -9.62 -7.47
C LEU A 156 -11.76 -9.70 -7.07
N CYS A 157 -12.17 -8.84 -6.15
CA CYS A 157 -13.55 -8.58 -5.79
C CYS A 157 -13.83 -7.08 -5.81
N ILE A 158 -14.95 -6.66 -6.40
CA ILE A 158 -15.47 -5.30 -6.36
C ILE A 158 -16.65 -5.25 -5.40
N VAL A 159 -16.47 -4.49 -4.33
CA VAL A 159 -17.47 -4.22 -3.30
C VAL A 159 -18.35 -3.07 -3.76
N ARG A 160 -19.64 -3.34 -3.96
CA ARG A 160 -20.69 -2.33 -4.15
C ARG A 160 -21.27 -1.96 -2.81
N ASN A 161 -21.12 -0.70 -2.46
CA ASN A 161 -21.65 -0.15 -1.24
C ASN A 161 -23.17 0.08 -1.37
N ARG A 162 -23.96 -0.61 -0.55
CA ARG A 162 -25.42 -0.46 -0.43
C ARG A 162 -25.83 0.29 0.84
N THR A 163 -24.89 0.93 1.52
CA THR A 163 -25.12 1.69 2.74
C THR A 163 -24.98 3.19 2.48
N ASP A 164 -25.29 3.97 3.52
CA ASP A 164 -25.18 5.43 3.50
C ASP A 164 -23.75 5.92 3.75
N SER A 165 -22.90 5.12 4.42
CA SER A 165 -21.50 5.51 4.67
C SER A 165 -20.68 5.38 3.39
N PRO A 166 -20.10 6.46 2.83
CA PRO A 166 -19.32 6.36 1.59
C PRO A 166 -17.97 5.66 1.82
N PHE A 167 -17.39 5.14 0.75
CA PHE A 167 -15.95 4.91 0.75
C PHE A 167 -15.20 6.25 0.65
N VAL A 168 -14.09 6.35 1.38
CA VAL A 168 -13.13 7.46 1.26
C VAL A 168 -11.85 6.95 0.61
N THR A 169 -11.11 7.81 -0.09
CA THR A 169 -9.73 7.51 -0.53
C THR A 169 -8.74 8.39 0.23
N SER A 170 -7.46 8.32 -0.11
CA SER A 170 -6.42 9.07 0.59
C SER A 170 -5.25 9.45 -0.30
N ASP A 171 -4.28 10.14 0.30
CA ASP A 171 -2.93 10.31 -0.23
C ASP A 171 -2.05 9.04 -0.13
N ASP A 172 -2.65 7.88 0.16
CA ASP A 172 -2.04 6.54 0.06
C ASP A 172 -3.13 5.49 -0.24
N PRO A 173 -3.69 5.49 -1.47
CA PRO A 173 -4.99 4.90 -1.73
C PRO A 173 -4.96 3.36 -1.80
N ALA A 174 -3.83 2.75 -2.13
CA ALA A 174 -3.69 1.30 -2.28
C ALA A 174 -3.01 0.68 -1.07
N VAL A 175 -3.83 0.17 -0.14
CA VAL A 175 -3.35 -0.35 1.15
C VAL A 175 -3.11 -1.85 1.07
N LEU A 176 -1.91 -2.30 1.45
CA LEU A 176 -1.60 -3.71 1.71
C LEU A 176 -1.84 -4.03 3.20
N THR A 177 -2.63 -5.06 3.47
CA THR A 177 -2.86 -5.61 4.81
C THR A 177 -2.82 -7.14 4.77
N ASN A 178 -2.78 -7.80 5.93
CA ASN A 178 -2.74 -9.25 6.01
C ASN A 178 -3.38 -9.77 7.31
N ARG A 179 -4.66 -10.16 7.23
CA ARG A 179 -5.42 -10.68 8.38
C ARG A 179 -4.78 -11.92 8.99
N LEU A 180 -4.29 -12.84 8.15
CA LEU A 180 -3.61 -14.05 8.59
C LEU A 180 -2.41 -13.72 9.47
N HIS A 181 -1.54 -12.82 9.00
CA HIS A 181 -0.32 -12.46 9.72
C HIS A 181 -0.61 -11.71 11.01
N ILE A 182 -1.64 -10.86 11.01
CA ILE A 182 -2.04 -10.05 12.17
C ILE A 182 -2.72 -10.90 13.24
N GLN A 183 -3.68 -11.77 12.86
CA GLN A 183 -4.47 -12.55 13.82
C GLN A 183 -3.86 -13.91 14.18
N ARG A 184 -2.95 -14.44 13.36
CA ARG A 184 -2.25 -15.71 13.60
C ARG A 184 -0.72 -15.53 13.44
N PRO A 185 -0.09 -14.68 14.27
CA PRO A 185 1.33 -14.38 14.16
C PRO A 185 2.18 -15.64 14.40
N ARG A 186 3.29 -15.75 13.67
CA ARG A 186 4.29 -16.80 13.89
C ARG A 186 5.54 -16.22 14.54
N LYS A 187 6.11 -16.94 15.51
CA LYS A 187 7.33 -16.54 16.21
C LYS A 187 8.45 -16.20 15.20
N GLY A 188 9.11 -15.05 15.41
CA GLY A 188 10.26 -14.62 14.61
C GLY A 188 9.95 -14.09 13.21
N ARG A 189 8.68 -13.79 12.88
CA ARG A 189 8.27 -13.28 11.56
C ARG A 189 7.47 -11.98 11.70
N PRO A 190 8.13 -10.82 11.81
CA PRO A 190 7.47 -9.60 12.29
C PRO A 190 6.64 -8.86 11.24
N SER A 191 6.85 -9.09 9.94
CA SER A 191 6.26 -8.28 8.87
C SER A 191 5.79 -9.11 7.67
N PHE A 192 4.99 -8.49 6.78
CA PHE A 192 4.44 -9.10 5.58
C PHE A 192 4.54 -8.17 4.37
N GLY A 193 4.55 -8.75 3.17
CA GLY A 193 4.60 -8.01 1.91
C GLY A 193 3.69 -8.63 0.85
N ALA A 194 3.74 -8.09 -0.36
CA ALA A 194 2.91 -8.57 -1.48
C ALA A 194 3.04 -10.09 -1.73
N LYS A 195 4.22 -10.67 -1.49
CA LYS A 195 4.49 -12.11 -1.69
C LYS A 195 3.96 -13.03 -0.58
N THR A 196 3.61 -12.44 0.57
CA THR A 196 3.22 -13.18 1.77
C THR A 196 1.83 -13.79 1.60
N ALA A 197 1.65 -15.03 2.07
CA ALA A 197 0.34 -15.66 2.08
C ALA A 197 -0.65 -14.88 2.95
N GLY A 198 -1.88 -14.74 2.48
CA GLY A 198 -2.90 -13.94 3.14
C GLY A 198 -2.82 -12.44 2.82
N ALA A 199 -2.06 -12.04 1.79
CA ALA A 199 -2.05 -10.66 1.30
C ALA A 199 -3.46 -10.21 0.89
N ILE A 200 -3.81 -8.99 1.29
CA ILE A 200 -5.05 -8.29 0.92
C ILE A 200 -4.65 -6.88 0.47
N PHE A 201 -5.05 -6.48 -0.74
CA PHE A 201 -4.97 -5.10 -1.18
C PHE A 201 -6.36 -4.47 -1.22
N ILE A 202 -6.46 -3.22 -0.77
CA ILE A 202 -7.69 -2.45 -0.76
C ILE A 202 -7.46 -1.15 -1.54
N LEU A 203 -8.34 -0.86 -2.49
CA LEU A 203 -8.35 0.39 -3.25
C LEU A 203 -9.79 0.89 -3.43
N PRO A 204 -10.19 1.96 -2.72
CA PRO A 204 -11.44 2.67 -3.00
C PRO A 204 -11.44 3.19 -4.44
N LEU A 205 -12.42 2.80 -5.25
CA LEU A 205 -12.50 3.22 -6.66
C LEU A 205 -13.37 4.47 -6.82
N THR A 206 -14.47 4.50 -6.08
CA THR A 206 -15.43 5.60 -5.98
C THR A 206 -16.04 5.59 -4.57
N PRO A 207 -16.84 6.60 -4.17
CA PRO A 207 -17.59 6.54 -2.91
C PRO A 207 -18.54 5.33 -2.77
N LYS A 208 -18.85 4.65 -3.88
CA LYS A 208 -19.73 3.47 -3.90
C LYS A 208 -19.06 2.16 -4.30
N LEU A 209 -17.82 2.19 -4.78
CA LEU A 209 -17.09 1.02 -5.24
C LEU A 209 -15.71 0.92 -4.58
N CYS A 210 -15.35 -0.27 -4.11
CA CYS A 210 -14.00 -0.56 -3.60
C CYS A 210 -13.48 -1.87 -4.22
N ALA A 211 -12.25 -1.87 -4.72
CA ALA A 211 -11.58 -3.07 -5.17
C ALA A 211 -10.82 -3.71 -4.00
N VAL A 212 -11.01 -5.01 -3.82
CA VAL A 212 -10.28 -5.85 -2.88
C VAL A 212 -9.61 -6.97 -3.65
N LEU A 213 -8.27 -6.99 -3.65
CA LEU A 213 -7.51 -8.16 -4.05
C LEU A 213 -7.21 -8.99 -2.81
N PHE A 214 -7.46 -10.29 -2.83
CA PHE A 214 -7.14 -11.14 -1.69
C PHE A 214 -6.55 -12.48 -2.12
N ASP A 215 -5.74 -13.06 -1.24
CA ASP A 215 -5.20 -14.39 -1.44
C ASP A 215 -6.31 -15.45 -1.32
N GLY A 216 -6.77 -15.95 -2.47
CA GLY A 216 -7.82 -16.96 -2.56
C GLY A 216 -7.43 -18.33 -1.98
N ALA A 217 -6.14 -18.59 -1.73
CA ALA A 217 -5.69 -19.79 -1.02
C ALA A 217 -5.88 -19.67 0.50
N VAL A 218 -6.03 -18.46 1.03
CA VAL A 218 -6.17 -18.18 2.47
C VAL A 218 -7.60 -17.76 2.83
N TYR A 219 -8.23 -16.97 1.97
CA TYR A 219 -9.56 -16.44 2.21
C TYR A 219 -10.58 -16.95 1.19
N SER A 220 -11.84 -16.79 1.56
CA SER A 220 -13.00 -17.01 0.71
C SER A 220 -13.98 -15.86 0.92
N SER A 221 -14.68 -15.47 -0.14
CA SER A 221 -15.82 -14.56 -0.07
C SER A 221 -16.96 -15.07 -0.94
N SER A 222 -18.17 -14.58 -0.69
CA SER A 222 -19.39 -14.92 -1.43
C SER A 222 -19.59 -14.08 -2.70
N HIS A 223 -18.51 -13.55 -3.28
CA HIS A 223 -18.60 -12.76 -4.51
C HIS A 223 -19.10 -13.62 -5.68
N HIS A 224 -19.86 -13.02 -6.58
CA HIS A 224 -20.32 -13.66 -7.81
C HIS A 224 -19.89 -12.83 -9.01
N ALA A 225 -19.20 -13.44 -9.97
CA ALA A 225 -18.63 -12.75 -11.13
C ALA A 225 -17.84 -11.49 -10.71
N HIS A 226 -16.99 -11.64 -9.68
CA HIS A 226 -16.19 -10.59 -9.02
C HIS A 226 -16.97 -9.55 -8.20
N TRP A 227 -18.31 -9.54 -8.20
CA TRP A 227 -19.10 -8.55 -7.47
C TRP A 227 -19.53 -9.04 -6.09
N ILE A 228 -19.56 -8.12 -5.12
CA ILE A 228 -20.22 -8.32 -3.84
C ILE A 228 -20.99 -7.07 -3.44
N ASP A 229 -22.22 -7.23 -2.96
CA ASP A 229 -23.00 -6.14 -2.38
C ASP A 229 -22.74 -6.12 -0.86
N ALA A 230 -22.25 -5.00 -0.35
CA ALA A 230 -22.06 -4.75 1.08
C ALA A 230 -23.21 -3.87 1.59
N ASP A 231 -24.11 -4.48 2.36
CA ASP A 231 -25.28 -3.88 2.98
C ASP A 231 -25.08 -3.56 4.47
N ARG A 232 -23.91 -3.93 5.02
CA ARG A 232 -23.52 -3.63 6.40
C ARG A 232 -22.55 -2.47 6.47
N SER A 233 -22.91 -1.42 7.21
CA SER A 233 -22.04 -0.26 7.39
C SER A 233 -20.71 -0.63 8.05
N ASP A 234 -20.69 -1.64 8.94
CA ASP A 234 -19.46 -2.18 9.54
C ASP A 234 -18.42 -2.61 8.50
N ASP A 235 -18.84 -3.17 7.37
CA ASP A 235 -17.93 -3.61 6.31
C ASP A 235 -17.30 -2.42 5.60
N ILE A 236 -18.07 -1.34 5.40
CA ILE A 236 -17.59 -0.08 4.82
C ILE A 236 -16.64 0.62 5.79
N LEU A 237 -17.00 0.68 7.07
CA LEU A 237 -16.15 1.24 8.12
C LEU A 237 -14.84 0.45 8.25
N ALA A 238 -14.87 -0.89 8.20
CA ALA A 238 -13.67 -1.71 8.23
C ALA A 238 -12.74 -1.44 7.03
N LEU A 239 -13.29 -1.24 5.83
CA LEU A 239 -12.51 -0.88 4.64
C LEU A 239 -11.95 0.56 4.74
N ASN A 240 -12.76 1.53 5.16
CA ASN A 240 -12.33 2.92 5.38
C ASN A 240 -11.26 3.02 6.48
N ALA A 241 -11.32 2.16 7.50
CA ALA A 241 -10.31 2.15 8.55
C ALA A 241 -8.90 1.90 7.99
N HIS A 242 -8.78 1.10 6.93
CA HIS A 242 -7.49 0.88 6.26
C HIS A 242 -6.98 2.16 5.58
N GLN A 243 -7.87 3.00 5.03
CA GLN A 243 -7.50 4.30 4.48
C GLN A 243 -7.10 5.30 5.58
N ILE A 244 -7.82 5.32 6.70
CA ILE A 244 -7.50 6.18 7.85
C ILE A 244 -6.15 5.80 8.47
N MET A 245 -5.88 4.50 8.62
CA MET A 245 -4.61 4.06 9.18
C MET A 245 -3.46 4.17 8.16
N GLY A 246 -3.80 4.04 6.88
CA GLY A 246 -2.84 3.98 5.77
C GLY A 246 -2.48 5.33 5.16
N CYS A 247 -3.28 6.39 5.32
CA CYS A 247 -2.98 7.68 4.68
C CYS A 247 -1.74 8.37 5.27
N TRP A 248 -1.09 9.28 4.54
CA TRP A 248 -0.02 10.11 5.08
C TRP A 248 -0.58 11.23 5.94
N ALA A 249 -1.43 12.07 5.36
CA ALA A 249 -2.01 13.21 6.07
C ALA A 249 -3.49 13.44 5.74
N ASN A 250 -3.96 13.05 4.56
CA ASN A 250 -5.28 13.46 4.08
C ASN A 250 -6.14 12.29 3.61
N LEU A 251 -7.39 12.29 4.07
CA LEU A 251 -8.48 11.53 3.45
C LEU A 251 -9.22 12.42 2.47
N TYR A 252 -9.72 11.85 1.39
CA TYR A 252 -10.46 12.54 0.35
C TYR A 252 -11.85 11.93 0.19
N PHE A 253 -12.87 12.78 0.14
CA PHE A 253 -14.26 12.37 0.09
C PHE A 253 -15.11 13.33 -0.75
N ARG A 254 -16.25 12.84 -1.24
CA ARG A 254 -17.07 13.53 -2.23
C ARG A 254 -18.02 14.53 -1.60
N ASP A 255 -18.91 14.06 -0.74
CA ASP A 255 -20.07 14.82 -0.28
C ASP A 255 -19.74 15.48 1.07
N TRP A 256 -20.02 16.79 1.21
CA TRP A 256 -19.58 17.56 2.38
C TRP A 256 -20.34 17.18 3.66
N GLU A 257 -21.52 16.60 3.47
CA GLU A 257 -22.40 16.06 4.49
C GLU A 257 -21.73 14.93 5.28
N ASP A 258 -20.82 14.17 4.65
CA ASP A 258 -20.13 13.03 5.27
C ASP A 258 -19.00 13.45 6.24
N ARG A 259 -18.68 14.75 6.34
CA ARG A 259 -17.51 15.23 7.11
C ARG A 259 -17.56 14.82 8.60
N GLU A 260 -18.73 14.81 9.22
CA GLU A 260 -18.88 14.50 10.65
C GLU A 260 -18.74 13.00 10.89
N LEU A 261 -19.27 12.18 9.98
CA LEU A 261 -19.08 10.73 9.96
C LEU A 261 -17.58 10.39 9.84
N ILE A 262 -16.89 11.05 8.89
CA ILE A 262 -15.45 10.85 8.66
C ILE A 262 -14.64 11.33 9.87
N ALA A 263 -15.01 12.44 10.49
CA ALA A 263 -14.35 12.94 11.69
C ALA A 263 -14.45 11.93 12.85
N ALA A 264 -15.66 11.44 13.14
CA ALA A 264 -15.91 10.46 14.20
C ALA A 264 -15.18 9.13 13.94
N GLN A 265 -15.19 8.65 12.69
CA GLN A 265 -14.45 7.44 12.33
C GLN A 265 -12.93 7.66 12.46
N THR A 266 -12.43 8.83 12.07
CA THR A 266 -11.01 9.16 12.16
C THR A 266 -10.55 9.24 13.61
N GLU A 267 -11.35 9.84 14.50
CA GLU A 267 -11.02 9.95 15.93
C GLU A 267 -10.84 8.57 16.59
N THR A 268 -11.70 7.61 16.25
CA THR A 268 -11.62 6.24 16.80
C THR A 268 -10.54 5.38 16.13
N THR A 269 -10.20 5.65 14.87
CA THR A 269 -9.28 4.80 14.09
C THR A 269 -7.84 5.30 14.08
N LYS A 270 -7.61 6.62 14.13
CA LYS A 270 -6.27 7.23 14.13
C LYS A 270 -5.34 6.65 15.22
N PRO A 271 -5.79 6.35 16.45
CA PRO A 271 -4.95 5.73 17.48
C PRO A 271 -4.42 4.33 17.13
N LEU A 272 -4.99 3.65 16.13
CA LEU A 272 -4.55 2.32 15.68
C LEU A 272 -3.37 2.39 14.69
N ARG A 273 -2.93 3.60 14.32
CA ARG A 273 -1.76 3.82 13.48
C ARG A 273 -0.49 3.48 14.27
N PRO A 274 0.50 2.81 13.64
CA PRO A 274 1.80 2.66 14.28
C PRO A 274 2.43 4.05 14.45
N GLU A 275 3.21 4.22 15.53
CA GLU A 275 3.93 5.47 15.81
C GLU A 275 4.85 5.87 14.63
N THR A 276 5.51 4.88 14.04
CA THR A 276 6.28 5.03 12.81
C THR A 276 5.86 3.98 11.79
N ARG A 277 5.85 4.31 10.49
CA ARG A 277 5.57 3.34 9.42
C ARG A 277 6.64 2.27 9.27
N GLN A 278 7.87 2.57 9.69
CA GLN A 278 9.00 1.68 9.59
C GLN A 278 9.88 1.78 10.83
N THR A 279 10.55 0.69 11.15
CA THR A 279 11.58 0.62 12.17
C THR A 279 12.89 0.22 11.49
N ALA A 280 13.89 1.09 11.59
CA ALA A 280 15.25 0.77 11.17
C ALA A 280 16.06 0.28 12.38
N THR A 281 16.64 -0.90 12.24
CA THR A 281 17.53 -1.50 13.24
C THR A 281 18.94 -1.55 12.68
N GLN A 282 19.92 -1.11 13.46
CA GLN A 282 21.33 -1.19 13.10
C GLN A 282 21.98 -2.34 13.86
N ALA A 283 22.75 -3.15 13.13
CA ALA A 283 23.49 -4.25 13.70
C ALA A 283 24.96 -4.14 13.27
N VAL A 284 25.87 -4.36 14.19
CA VAL A 284 27.31 -4.24 13.97
C VAL A 284 27.91 -5.62 13.80
N LEU A 285 28.81 -5.79 12.84
CA LEU A 285 29.55 -7.03 12.64
C LEU A 285 30.32 -7.38 13.92
N GLU A 286 30.01 -8.54 14.49
CA GLU A 286 30.67 -9.04 15.70
C GLU A 286 31.71 -10.11 15.36
N LYS A 287 31.37 -11.00 14.42
CA LYS A 287 32.25 -12.12 14.04
C LYS A 287 32.03 -12.52 12.59
N THR A 288 33.13 -12.87 11.93
CA THR A 288 33.14 -13.59 10.65
C THR A 288 33.51 -15.05 10.88
N SER A 289 32.83 -15.95 10.19
CA SER A 289 33.06 -17.40 10.22
C SER A 289 32.97 -17.98 8.81
N ASP A 290 33.36 -19.25 8.65
CA ASP A 290 33.24 -19.98 7.38
C ASP A 290 31.79 -20.08 6.88
N TRP A 291 30.81 -19.99 7.78
CA TRP A 291 29.38 -20.03 7.46
C TRP A 291 28.77 -18.64 7.19
N GLY A 292 29.54 -17.57 7.37
CA GLY A 292 29.10 -16.19 7.14
C GLY A 292 29.40 -15.23 8.28
N GLU A 293 28.77 -14.07 8.22
CA GLU A 293 28.94 -12.93 9.13
C GLU A 293 27.81 -12.86 10.16
N TYR A 294 28.18 -12.63 11.42
CA TYR A 294 27.25 -12.45 12.53
C TYR A 294 27.21 -10.99 12.95
N TYR A 295 26.00 -10.43 13.03
CA TYR A 295 25.76 -9.04 13.40
C TYR A 295 24.95 -8.98 14.70
N ALA A 296 25.34 -8.08 15.62
CA ALA A 296 24.64 -7.83 16.87
C ALA A 296 23.99 -6.45 16.87
N VAL A 297 22.73 -6.37 17.29
CA VAL A 297 22.00 -5.09 17.41
C VAL A 297 22.63 -4.25 18.51
N ARG A 298 22.99 -3.00 18.19
CA ARG A 298 23.54 -2.01 19.13
C ARG A 298 22.77 -0.70 19.05
N LYS A 299 22.81 0.10 20.13
CA LYS A 299 22.29 1.47 20.07
C LYS A 299 23.21 2.31 19.20
N LEU A 300 22.64 3.31 18.55
CA LEU A 300 23.35 4.22 17.64
C LEU A 300 24.53 4.94 18.33
N THR A 301 24.37 5.26 19.62
CA THR A 301 25.42 5.86 20.48
C THR A 301 26.62 4.96 20.72
N ASP A 302 26.47 3.65 20.51
CA ASP A 302 27.47 2.63 20.85
C ASP A 302 28.22 2.12 19.60
N ILE A 303 27.84 2.61 18.41
CA ILE A 303 28.48 2.28 17.13
C ILE A 303 29.68 3.19 16.94
N ARG A 304 30.84 2.61 16.64
CA ARG A 304 32.10 3.33 16.45
C ARG A 304 32.39 3.52 14.96
N ASN A 305 33.14 4.58 14.65
CA ASN A 305 33.56 4.86 13.28
C ASN A 305 34.44 3.72 12.72
N GLY A 306 34.14 3.29 11.50
CA GLY A 306 34.82 2.17 10.83
C GLY A 306 34.27 0.77 11.15
N GLU A 307 33.25 0.64 12.00
CA GLU A 307 32.56 -0.65 12.18
C GLU A 307 31.68 -0.99 10.96
N LYS A 308 31.65 -2.27 10.56
CA LYS A 308 30.75 -2.72 9.48
C LYS A 308 29.33 -2.82 10.03
N VAL A 309 28.44 -1.97 9.52
CA VAL A 309 27.03 -1.89 9.97
C VAL A 309 26.10 -2.49 8.93
N LEU A 310 25.18 -3.34 9.39
CA LEU A 310 24.02 -3.79 8.65
C LEU A 310 22.79 -3.00 9.12
N VAL A 311 22.07 -2.40 8.18
CA VAL A 311 20.80 -1.74 8.44
C VAL A 311 19.67 -2.65 8.00
N HIS A 312 18.76 -2.94 8.92
CA HIS A 312 17.56 -3.72 8.66
C HIS A 312 16.33 -2.85 8.87
N VAL A 313 15.60 -2.56 7.80
CA VAL A 313 14.36 -1.77 7.83
C VAL A 313 13.16 -2.71 7.74
N VAL A 314 12.25 -2.59 8.70
CA VAL A 314 11.01 -3.39 8.76
C VAL A 314 9.81 -2.46 8.68
N SER A 315 8.80 -2.82 7.89
CA SER A 315 7.52 -2.11 7.84
C SER A 315 6.65 -2.46 9.04
N ASN A 316 6.17 -1.43 9.73
CA ASN A 316 5.19 -1.52 10.81
C ASN A 316 3.81 -1.41 10.20
N HIS A 317 3.04 -2.50 10.27
CA HIS A 317 1.70 -2.54 9.71
C HIS A 317 0.65 -2.16 10.76
N PRO A 318 -0.33 -1.32 10.42
CA PRO A 318 -1.44 -1.02 11.31
C PRO A 318 -2.27 -2.28 11.59
N VAL A 319 -2.88 -2.31 12.78
CA VAL A 319 -3.73 -3.42 13.23
C VAL A 319 -5.19 -2.95 13.26
N PRO A 320 -6.00 -3.28 12.24
CA PRO A 320 -7.41 -2.90 12.23
C PRO A 320 -8.18 -3.60 13.36
N ALA A 321 -9.12 -2.87 13.97
CA ALA A 321 -10.02 -3.43 14.99
C ALA A 321 -11.05 -4.42 14.41
N ALA A 322 -11.39 -4.27 13.13
CA ALA A 322 -12.41 -5.08 12.45
C ALA A 322 -11.98 -5.46 11.03
N TRP A 323 -12.62 -6.51 10.51
CA TRP A 323 -12.41 -6.99 9.14
C TRP A 323 -13.75 -7.11 8.42
N PRO A 324 -13.79 -6.87 7.10
CA PRO A 324 -15.03 -7.03 6.35
C PRO A 324 -15.57 -8.46 6.49
N SER A 325 -16.84 -8.57 6.86
CA SER A 325 -17.52 -9.81 7.21
C SER A 325 -17.62 -10.80 6.05
N PHE A 326 -17.58 -10.28 4.82
CA PHE A 326 -17.56 -11.08 3.61
C PHE A 326 -16.22 -11.77 3.32
N LEU A 327 -15.11 -11.36 3.97
CA LEU A 327 -13.80 -11.95 3.76
C LEU A 327 -13.47 -12.93 4.91
N ARG A 328 -13.76 -14.21 4.70
CA ARG A 328 -13.62 -15.27 5.71
C ARG A 328 -12.36 -16.08 5.48
N PHE A 329 -11.77 -16.62 6.54
CA PHE A 329 -10.72 -17.63 6.39
C PHE A 329 -11.28 -18.86 5.68
N ARG A 330 -10.55 -19.35 4.68
CA ARG A 330 -10.89 -20.60 3.97
C ARG A 330 -10.63 -21.78 4.92
N PRO A 331 -11.58 -22.72 5.10
CA PRO A 331 -11.39 -23.87 6.00
C PRO A 331 -10.16 -24.72 5.68
N ASN A 332 -9.84 -24.89 4.40
CA ASN A 332 -8.66 -25.60 3.92
C ASN A 332 -7.60 -24.63 3.39
N GLY A 333 -7.37 -23.53 4.12
CA GLY A 333 -6.41 -22.50 3.76
C GLY A 333 -4.99 -23.06 3.66
N ARG A 334 -4.22 -22.59 2.68
CA ARG A 334 -2.87 -23.11 2.38
C ARG A 334 -1.87 -21.98 2.19
N ALA A 335 -0.66 -22.19 2.71
CA ALA A 335 0.51 -21.38 2.40
C ALA A 335 1.75 -22.28 2.29
N TYR A 336 2.90 -21.70 1.97
CA TYR A 336 4.17 -22.42 1.83
C TYR A 336 5.25 -21.80 2.72
N SER A 337 6.09 -22.63 3.33
CA SER A 337 7.18 -22.18 4.20
C SER A 337 8.35 -23.15 4.10
N ASN A 338 9.56 -22.62 4.08
CA ASN A 338 10.80 -23.36 4.29
C ASN A 338 11.38 -23.13 5.70
N ASN A 339 10.57 -22.60 6.62
CA ASN A 339 10.92 -22.27 8.01
C ASN A 339 12.05 -21.23 8.17
N THR A 340 12.32 -20.45 7.13
CA THR A 340 13.24 -19.30 7.17
C THR A 340 12.50 -17.98 7.42
N GLY A 341 13.24 -16.86 7.38
CA GLY A 341 12.69 -15.50 7.41
C GLY A 341 11.76 -15.16 6.23
N SER A 342 11.75 -15.94 5.14
CA SER A 342 10.84 -15.73 4.01
C SER A 342 9.35 -15.84 4.37
N GLY A 343 9.02 -16.38 5.55
CA GLY A 343 7.66 -16.33 6.07
C GLY A 343 6.73 -17.38 5.48
N LEU A 344 5.44 -17.06 5.50
CA LEU A 344 4.43 -17.78 4.74
C LEU A 344 4.34 -17.17 3.34
N THR A 345 4.46 -17.98 2.30
CA THR A 345 4.52 -17.53 0.91
C THR A 345 3.35 -18.11 0.10
N ARG A 346 2.88 -17.33 -0.88
CA ARG A 346 1.88 -17.76 -1.87
C ARG A 346 2.52 -18.70 -2.90
N LEU A 347 1.79 -19.73 -3.34
CA LEU A 347 2.31 -20.71 -4.31
C LEU A 347 2.78 -20.03 -5.60
N TRP A 348 1.95 -19.13 -6.14
CA TRP A 348 2.26 -18.33 -7.33
C TRP A 348 3.62 -17.64 -7.23
N CYS A 349 3.92 -17.04 -6.08
CA CYS A 349 5.18 -16.33 -5.87
C CYS A 349 6.40 -17.26 -5.89
N LEU A 350 6.24 -18.53 -5.53
CA LEU A 350 7.29 -19.54 -5.65
C LEU A 350 7.46 -19.96 -7.11
N GLU A 351 6.35 -20.30 -7.78
CA GLU A 351 6.36 -20.80 -9.16
C GLU A 351 6.85 -19.76 -10.17
N GLN A 352 6.57 -18.48 -9.93
CA GLN A 352 7.03 -17.38 -10.79
C GLN A 352 8.40 -16.82 -10.38
N GLY A 353 9.07 -17.38 -9.36
CA GLY A 353 10.40 -16.94 -8.94
C GLY A 353 10.44 -15.59 -8.21
N PHE A 354 9.31 -15.08 -7.72
CA PHE A 354 9.27 -13.88 -6.86
C PHE A 354 9.83 -14.12 -5.45
N VAL A 355 9.99 -15.38 -5.07
CA VAL A 355 10.64 -15.80 -3.83
C VAL A 355 11.77 -16.76 -4.14
N ARG A 356 12.94 -16.49 -3.54
CA ARG A 356 14.15 -17.32 -3.65
C ARG A 356 14.27 -18.27 -2.46
N GLY A 357 15.03 -19.34 -2.66
CA GLY A 357 15.32 -20.35 -1.64
C GLY A 357 14.63 -21.67 -1.94
N GLU A 358 15.12 -22.73 -1.29
CA GLU A 358 14.65 -24.10 -1.48
C GLU A 358 13.90 -24.61 -0.25
N GLY A 359 13.36 -25.84 -0.32
CA GLY A 359 12.78 -26.54 0.82
C GLY A 359 11.39 -26.04 1.25
N TYR A 360 10.68 -25.31 0.40
CA TYR A 360 9.32 -24.88 0.69
C TYR A 360 8.36 -26.07 0.77
N ARG A 361 7.64 -26.16 1.88
CA ARG A 361 6.59 -27.16 2.11
C ARG A 361 5.26 -26.48 2.32
N LYS A 362 4.21 -27.15 1.87
CA LYS A 362 2.83 -26.73 2.10
C LYS A 362 2.51 -26.78 3.59
N VAL A 363 1.85 -25.74 4.09
CA VAL A 363 1.41 -25.59 5.48
C VAL A 363 -0.06 -25.23 5.50
N SER A 364 -0.83 -25.89 6.36
CA SER A 364 -2.23 -25.54 6.63
C SER A 364 -2.31 -24.27 7.48
N ILE A 365 -3.38 -23.49 7.29
CA ILE A 365 -3.57 -22.19 7.93
C ILE A 365 -4.54 -22.23 9.11
#